data_AF-A0A950D801-F1
#
_entry.id   AF-A0A950D801-F1
#
_cell.length_a   1.000
_cell.length_b   1.000
_cell.length_c   1.000
_cell.angle_alpha   90.00
_cell.angle_beta   90.00
_cell.angle_gamma   90.00
#
_symmetry.space_group_name_H-M   'P 1'
#
loop_
_entity.id
_entity.type
_entity.pdbx_description
1 polymer ?
#
loop_
_entity_poly.entity_id
_entity_poly.type
_entity_poly.pdbx_seq_one_letter_code
_entity_poly.pdbx_strand_id
1 'polypeptide(L)'
;ALRFAFFIHVDFVTWLSIYFAVMVPALLLTFAALLYRLLFILAGAPVDWANFSPLASLFLCSGLFLSVKRAVLLPALGLLISDVLINAHFHAPLIDTRMIPGYFCFGMIFLLGTWLRHQHITRPILVLLAAVSSSIPFYLVTNTIDWYFDAPIPLSIPLYPKTFAGWLQALTLGHPGFPPTYLFLRNTVLSDLLFTSLFLLTQALLRPHRASSDLPGQFTHPTV
;
A
#
# COMPACT_ATOMS: atom_id res chain seq x y z
N ALA A 1 -26.44 -4.90 49.65
CA ALA A 1 -26.44 -5.83 48.48
C ALA A 1 -26.16 -5.02 47.22
N LEU A 2 -24.96 -5.12 46.64
CA LEU A 2 -24.67 -4.62 45.30
C LEU A 2 -23.56 -5.50 44.71
N ARG A 3 -23.93 -6.41 43.81
CA ARG A 3 -22.98 -7.19 43.00
C ARG A 3 -22.74 -6.40 41.72
N PHE A 4 -21.58 -5.75 41.60
CA PHE A 4 -21.07 -5.29 40.31
C PHE A 4 -20.46 -6.49 39.58
N ALA A 5 -21.21 -7.08 38.66
CA ALA A 5 -20.70 -8.08 37.74
C ALA A 5 -20.14 -7.35 36.51
N PHE A 6 -18.84 -7.09 36.49
CA PHE A 6 -18.14 -6.63 35.28
C PHE A 6 -17.73 -7.87 34.47
N PHE A 7 -18.64 -8.39 33.66
CA PHE A 7 -18.34 -9.50 32.74
C PHE A 7 -17.76 -8.91 31.45
N ILE A 8 -16.43 -8.84 31.35
CA ILE A 8 -15.77 -8.66 30.06
C ILE A 8 -15.84 -10.02 29.36
N HIS A 9 -16.85 -10.23 28.51
CA HIS A 9 -16.85 -11.34 27.56
C HIS A 9 -15.79 -11.04 26.49
N VAL A 10 -14.53 -11.40 26.75
CA VAL A 10 -13.49 -11.46 25.72
C VAL A 10 -13.72 -12.74 24.95
N ASP A 11 -14.58 -12.69 23.92
CA ASP A 11 -14.75 -13.81 23.00
C ASP A 11 -13.47 -13.97 22.17
N PHE A 12 -12.50 -14.71 22.73
CA PHE A 12 -11.20 -14.98 22.13
C PHE A 12 -11.32 -15.49 20.68
N VAL A 13 -12.37 -16.25 20.39
CA VAL A 13 -12.67 -16.80 19.06
C VAL A 13 -13.06 -15.71 18.06
N THR A 14 -13.93 -14.76 18.44
CA THR A 14 -14.34 -13.67 17.54
C THR A 14 -13.21 -12.67 17.34
N TRP A 15 -12.43 -12.41 18.39
CA TRP A 15 -11.20 -11.63 18.32
C TRP A 15 -10.25 -12.29 17.31
N LEU A 16 -9.81 -13.54 17.55
CA LEU A 16 -8.90 -14.26 16.66
C LEU A 16 -9.37 -14.29 15.20
N SER A 17 -10.68 -14.49 14.97
CA SER A 17 -11.28 -14.48 13.63
C SER A 17 -11.18 -13.13 12.92
N ILE A 18 -11.43 -12.02 13.62
CA ILE A 18 -11.27 -10.67 13.08
C ILE A 18 -9.80 -10.37 12.78
N TYR A 19 -8.87 -10.74 13.68
CA TYR A 19 -7.44 -10.56 13.46
C TYR A 19 -6.95 -11.37 12.26
N PHE A 20 -7.42 -12.61 12.13
CA PHE A 20 -7.09 -13.48 11.00
C PHE A 20 -7.59 -12.89 9.68
N ALA A 21 -8.84 -12.41 9.65
CA ALA A 21 -9.43 -11.83 8.45
C ALA A 21 -8.61 -10.64 7.92
N VAL A 22 -8.06 -9.78 8.79
CA VAL A 22 -7.28 -8.61 8.38
C VAL A 22 -5.80 -8.90 8.12
N MET A 23 -5.19 -9.80 8.89
CA MET A 23 -3.75 -10.08 8.76
C MET A 23 -3.44 -10.94 7.54
N VAL A 24 -4.31 -11.85 7.13
CA VAL A 24 -4.07 -12.73 5.98
C VAL A 24 -3.94 -11.95 4.66
N PRO A 25 -4.85 -11.03 4.28
CA PRO A 25 -4.70 -10.22 3.07
C PRO A 25 -3.41 -9.39 3.07
N ALA A 26 -3.06 -8.81 4.22
CA ALA A 26 -1.84 -8.02 4.36
C ALA A 26 -0.58 -8.87 4.16
N LEU A 27 -0.53 -10.08 4.74
CA LEU A 27 0.58 -11.01 4.56
C LEU A 27 0.67 -11.51 3.11
N LEU A 28 -0.47 -11.86 2.51
CA LEU A 28 -0.53 -12.30 1.11
C LEU A 28 -0.04 -11.21 0.16
N LEU A 29 -0.47 -9.95 0.34
CA LEU A 29 0.01 -8.84 -0.47
C LEU A 29 1.48 -8.50 -0.21
N THR A 30 1.95 -8.59 1.04
CA THR A 30 3.38 -8.40 1.35
C THR A 30 4.23 -9.46 0.66
N PHE A 31 3.80 -10.71 0.72
CA PHE A 31 4.46 -11.80 0.01
C PHE A 31 4.39 -11.61 -1.51
N ALA A 32 3.24 -11.24 -2.06
CA ALA A 32 3.09 -10.92 -3.47
C ALA A 32 3.98 -9.73 -3.89
N ALA A 33 4.18 -8.74 -3.03
CA ALA A 33 5.09 -7.62 -3.25
C ALA A 33 6.54 -8.08 -3.40
N LEU A 34 7.00 -8.89 -2.45
CA LEU A 34 8.35 -9.43 -2.44
C LEU A 34 8.56 -10.36 -3.65
N LEU A 35 7.60 -11.25 -3.90
CA LEU A 35 7.65 -12.17 -5.04
C LEU A 35 7.65 -11.42 -6.36
N TYR A 36 6.77 -10.43 -6.53
CA TYR A 36 6.75 -9.60 -7.73
C TYR A 36 8.07 -8.87 -7.93
N ARG A 37 8.62 -8.22 -6.90
CA ARG A 37 9.90 -7.49 -7.00
C ARG A 37 11.06 -8.43 -7.31
N LEU A 38 11.07 -9.64 -6.74
CA LEU A 38 12.04 -10.68 -7.09
C LEU A 38 11.90 -11.16 -8.54
N LEU A 39 10.68 -11.49 -8.98
CA LEU A 39 10.42 -11.94 -10.35
C LEU A 39 10.72 -10.84 -11.38
N PHE A 40 10.41 -9.58 -11.05
CA PHE A 40 10.73 -8.42 -11.89
C PHE A 40 12.24 -8.32 -12.13
N ILE A 41 13.04 -8.47 -11.08
CA ILE A 41 14.50 -8.52 -11.17
C ILE A 41 14.96 -9.71 -12.02
N LEU A 42 14.46 -10.92 -11.73
CA LEU A 42 14.83 -12.15 -12.44
C LEU A 42 14.44 -12.14 -13.92
N ALA A 43 13.37 -11.44 -14.27
CA ALA A 43 12.92 -11.24 -15.66
C ALA A 43 13.72 -10.15 -16.41
N GLY A 44 14.78 -9.62 -15.82
CA GLY A 44 15.61 -8.58 -16.43
C GLY A 44 15.03 -7.17 -16.33
N ALA A 45 14.17 -6.91 -15.35
CA ALA A 45 13.55 -5.62 -15.06
C ALA A 45 12.89 -4.98 -16.31
N PRO A 46 11.85 -5.63 -16.88
CA PRO A 46 11.20 -5.14 -18.09
C PRO A 46 10.64 -3.73 -17.87
N VAL A 47 11.16 -2.83 -18.68
CA VAL A 47 10.85 -1.39 -18.69
C VAL A 47 9.36 -1.09 -18.64
N ASP A 48 8.55 -1.82 -19.41
CA ASP A 48 7.11 -1.58 -19.54
C ASP A 48 6.35 -1.76 -18.23
N TRP A 49 6.91 -2.49 -17.27
CA TRP A 49 6.28 -2.80 -15.98
C TRP A 49 7.00 -2.16 -14.80
N ALA A 50 7.94 -1.24 -15.05
CA ALA A 50 8.58 -0.47 -13.98
C ALA A 50 7.54 0.25 -13.10
N ASN A 51 7.76 0.27 -11.79
CA ASN A 51 6.85 0.81 -10.77
C ASN A 51 5.47 0.15 -10.64
N PHE A 52 5.17 -0.92 -11.39
CA PHE A 52 4.00 -1.74 -11.10
C PHE A 52 4.25 -2.50 -9.79
N SER A 53 3.57 -2.15 -8.70
CA SER A 53 3.88 -2.76 -7.39
C SER A 53 2.71 -2.70 -6.42
N PRO A 54 2.51 -3.70 -5.55
CA PRO A 54 1.51 -3.65 -4.48
C PRO A 54 1.90 -2.76 -3.29
N LEU A 55 3.09 -2.16 -3.27
CA LEU A 55 3.60 -1.45 -2.09
C LEU A 55 2.70 -0.30 -1.63
N ALA A 56 2.31 0.61 -2.52
CA ALA A 56 1.46 1.74 -2.17
C ALA A 56 0.10 1.28 -1.65
N SER A 57 -0.54 0.33 -2.33
CA SER A 57 -1.74 -0.35 -1.85
C SER A 57 -1.57 -0.97 -0.46
N LEU A 58 -0.44 -1.63 -0.21
CA LEU A 58 -0.16 -2.26 1.08
C LEU A 58 -0.06 -1.22 2.20
N PHE A 59 0.64 -0.10 1.98
CA PHE A 59 0.71 0.99 2.96
C PHE A 59 -0.66 1.62 3.21
N LEU A 60 -1.45 1.89 2.16
CA LEU A 60 -2.80 2.45 2.27
C LEU A 60 -3.72 1.52 3.08
N CYS A 61 -3.83 0.26 2.67
CA CYS A 61 -4.68 -0.74 3.30
C CYS A 61 -4.21 -1.07 4.72
N SER A 62 -2.90 -1.08 4.97
CA SER A 62 -2.37 -1.27 6.33
C SER A 62 -2.79 -0.14 7.25
N GLY A 63 -2.65 1.12 6.83
CA GLY A 63 -3.14 2.28 7.61
C GLY A 63 -4.64 2.21 7.87
N LEU A 64 -5.42 1.76 6.88
CA LEU A 64 -6.88 1.69 6.97
C LEU A 64 -7.38 0.57 7.89
N PHE A 65 -6.77 -0.62 7.84
CA PHE A 65 -7.35 -1.82 8.48
C PHE A 65 -6.54 -2.41 9.64
N LEU A 66 -5.23 -2.18 9.73
CA LEU A 66 -4.39 -2.77 10.78
C LEU A 66 -4.20 -1.84 11.99
N SER A 67 -3.93 -2.43 13.16
CA SER A 67 -3.50 -1.68 14.35
C SER A 67 -2.18 -0.96 14.11
N VAL A 68 -2.04 0.30 14.57
CA VAL A 68 -0.92 1.22 14.24
C VAL A 68 0.47 0.57 14.28
N LYS A 69 0.80 -0.21 15.31
CA LYS A 69 2.13 -0.86 15.43
C LYS A 69 2.41 -1.85 14.28
N ARG A 70 1.45 -2.72 13.95
CA ARG A 70 1.57 -3.75 12.90
C ARG A 70 1.39 -3.17 11.50
N ALA A 71 0.57 -2.12 11.43
CA ALA A 71 0.22 -1.41 10.21
C ALA A 71 1.44 -0.76 9.55
N VAL A 72 2.40 -0.29 10.34
CA VAL A 72 3.65 0.28 9.83
C VAL A 72 4.70 -0.81 9.58
N LEU A 73 4.86 -1.74 10.52
CA LEU A 73 6.00 -2.67 10.52
C LEU A 73 6.02 -3.59 9.29
N LEU A 74 4.88 -4.19 8.94
CA LEU A 74 4.80 -5.15 7.82
C LEU A 74 5.17 -4.51 6.46
N PRO A 75 4.50 -3.44 6.01
CA PRO A 75 4.86 -2.80 4.74
C PRO A 75 6.25 -2.16 4.77
N ALA A 76 6.69 -1.60 5.90
CA ALA A 76 8.01 -0.99 6.00
C ALA A 76 9.15 -2.02 5.86
N LEU A 77 9.02 -3.19 6.49
CA LEU A 77 9.99 -4.28 6.31
C LEU A 77 9.99 -4.79 4.88
N GLY A 78 8.81 -4.96 4.28
CA GLY A 78 8.68 -5.38 2.87
C GLY A 78 9.39 -4.42 1.92
N LEU A 79 9.18 -3.10 2.10
CA LEU A 79 9.84 -2.04 1.34
C LEU A 79 11.37 -2.11 1.51
N LEU A 80 11.85 -2.12 2.76
CA LEU A 80 13.28 -2.13 3.06
C LEU A 80 14.00 -3.35 2.48
N ILE A 81 13.48 -4.54 2.74
CA ILE A 81 14.09 -5.79 2.25
C ILE A 81 14.17 -5.76 0.72
N SER A 82 13.09 -5.35 0.07
CA SER A 82 13.07 -5.39 -1.39
C SER A 82 13.91 -4.31 -2.05
N ASP A 83 14.04 -3.11 -1.45
CA ASP A 83 14.97 -2.11 -1.98
C ASP A 83 16.43 -2.53 -1.79
N VAL A 84 16.77 -3.16 -0.66
CA VAL A 84 18.11 -3.74 -0.44
C VAL A 84 18.43 -4.81 -1.48
N LEU A 85 17.47 -5.68 -1.80
CA LEU A 85 17.63 -6.71 -2.84
C LEU A 85 17.81 -6.11 -4.25
N ILE A 86 17.01 -5.09 -4.59
CA ILE A 86 17.12 -4.36 -5.86
C ILE A 86 18.51 -3.68 -5.96
N ASN A 87 18.91 -2.96 -4.93
CA ASN A 87 20.20 -2.26 -4.90
C ASN A 87 21.38 -3.23 -5.02
N ALA A 88 21.31 -4.36 -4.31
CA ALA A 88 22.33 -5.41 -4.41
C ALA A 88 22.42 -6.00 -5.83
N HIS A 89 21.28 -6.22 -6.50
CA HIS A 89 21.24 -6.74 -7.86
C HIS A 89 21.85 -5.76 -8.88
N PHE A 90 21.58 -4.47 -8.74
CA PHE A 90 22.11 -3.43 -9.63
C PHE A 90 23.48 -2.88 -9.21
N HIS A 91 24.16 -3.53 -8.25
CA HIS A 91 25.46 -3.10 -7.71
C HIS A 91 25.47 -1.64 -7.20
N ALA A 92 24.32 -1.16 -6.72
CA ALA A 92 24.17 0.14 -6.08
C ALA A 92 24.43 0.05 -4.56
N PRO A 93 24.68 1.18 -3.87
CA PRO A 93 24.73 1.20 -2.41
C PRO A 93 23.46 0.58 -1.81
N LEU A 94 23.62 -0.34 -0.85
CA LEU A 94 22.47 -1.06 -0.26
C LEU A 94 21.47 -0.10 0.37
N ILE A 95 21.97 0.92 1.08
CA ILE A 95 21.20 2.02 1.64
C ILE A 95 21.63 3.29 0.91
N ASP A 96 20.66 3.97 0.33
CA ASP A 96 20.87 5.16 -0.48
C ASP A 96 19.91 6.27 -0.05
N THR A 97 20.41 7.51 -0.02
CA THR A 97 19.58 8.70 0.23
C THR A 97 18.44 8.85 -0.78
N ARG A 98 18.56 8.26 -1.97
CA ARG A 98 17.51 8.19 -3.01
C ARG A 98 16.27 7.41 -2.58
N MET A 99 16.37 6.62 -1.52
CA MET A 99 15.21 5.90 -0.96
C MET A 99 14.29 6.85 -0.19
N ILE A 100 14.82 7.91 0.42
CA ILE A 100 14.09 8.82 1.32
C ILE A 100 12.79 9.37 0.70
N PRO A 101 12.78 9.89 -0.55
CA PRO A 101 11.57 10.40 -1.20
C PRO A 101 10.45 9.36 -1.29
N GLY A 102 10.79 8.14 -1.75
CA GLY A 102 9.83 7.06 -1.86
C GLY A 102 9.27 6.66 -0.49
N TYR A 103 10.12 6.59 0.53
CA TYR A 103 9.73 6.23 1.90
C TYR A 103 8.81 7.29 2.50
N PHE A 104 9.12 8.57 2.25
CA PHE A 104 8.26 9.68 2.63
C PHE A 104 6.88 9.56 1.96
N CYS A 105 6.82 9.32 0.65
CA CYS A 105 5.54 9.14 -0.04
C CYS A 105 4.75 7.93 0.48
N PHE A 106 5.40 6.78 0.73
CA PHE A 106 4.73 5.62 1.33
C PHE A 106 4.23 5.91 2.75
N GLY A 107 4.97 6.68 3.54
CA GLY A 107 4.52 7.19 4.83
C GLY A 107 3.27 8.06 4.72
N MET A 108 3.22 8.96 3.73
CA MET A 108 2.03 9.78 3.46
C MET A 108 0.82 8.94 3.01
N ILE A 109 1.04 7.92 2.18
CA ILE A 109 -0.01 6.97 1.77
C ILE A 109 -0.55 6.19 2.97
N PHE A 110 0.32 5.78 3.89
CA PHE A 110 -0.08 5.17 5.16
C PHE A 110 -0.92 6.09 6.04
N LEU A 111 -0.50 7.35 6.15
CA LEU A 111 -1.24 8.37 6.89
C LEU A 111 -2.61 8.64 6.27
N LEU A 112 -2.71 8.65 4.94
CA LEU A 112 -3.99 8.72 4.23
C LEU A 112 -4.90 7.54 4.61
N GLY A 113 -4.39 6.31 4.60
CA GLY A 113 -5.15 5.13 5.04
C GLY A 113 -5.62 5.25 6.51
N THR A 114 -4.72 5.71 7.38
CA THR A 114 -5.02 5.96 8.80
C THR A 114 -6.10 7.04 8.97
N TRP A 115 -6.03 8.11 8.18
CA TRP A 115 -7.02 9.18 8.18
C TRP A 115 -8.38 8.67 7.72
N LEU A 116 -8.45 7.89 6.63
CA LEU A 116 -9.69 7.26 6.17
C LEU A 116 -10.34 6.39 7.27
N ARG A 117 -9.52 5.65 8.03
CA ARG A 117 -9.99 4.87 9.19
C ARG A 117 -10.62 5.76 10.25
N HIS A 118 -9.96 6.87 10.60
CA HIS A 118 -10.49 7.84 11.58
C HIS A 118 -11.79 8.51 11.12
N GLN A 119 -11.96 8.72 9.82
CA GLN A 119 -13.20 9.22 9.24
C GLN A 119 -14.27 8.13 9.03
N HIS A 120 -14.01 6.89 9.46
CA HIS A 120 -14.87 5.72 9.23
C HIS A 120 -15.20 5.46 7.74
N ILE A 121 -14.31 5.88 6.83
CA ILE A 121 -14.47 5.69 5.39
C ILE A 121 -13.93 4.32 5.00
N THR A 122 -14.82 3.33 4.93
CA THR A 122 -14.48 1.96 4.53
C THR A 122 -15.21 1.49 3.27
N ARG A 123 -15.91 2.40 2.57
CA ARG A 123 -16.63 2.06 1.33
C ARG A 123 -15.61 1.72 0.22
N PRO A 124 -15.70 0.56 -0.45
CA PRO A 124 -14.69 0.12 -1.41
C PRO A 124 -14.33 1.15 -2.48
N ILE A 125 -15.34 1.81 -3.06
CA ILE A 125 -15.13 2.82 -4.10
C ILE A 125 -14.30 4.02 -3.60
N LEU A 126 -14.50 4.45 -2.35
CA LEU A 126 -13.75 5.57 -1.77
C LEU A 126 -12.30 5.18 -1.46
N VAL A 127 -12.07 3.92 -1.06
CA VAL A 127 -10.72 3.39 -0.85
C VAL A 127 -9.97 3.28 -2.17
N LEU A 128 -10.62 2.83 -3.24
CA LEU A 128 -10.04 2.79 -4.59
C LEU A 128 -9.72 4.20 -5.12
N LEU A 129 -10.62 5.16 -4.90
CA LEU A 129 -10.36 6.56 -5.22
C LEU A 129 -9.17 7.10 -4.44
N ALA A 130 -9.04 6.76 -3.16
CA ALA A 130 -7.88 7.15 -2.36
C ALA A 130 -6.58 6.53 -2.89
N ALA A 131 -6.60 5.27 -3.33
CA ALA A 131 -5.46 4.60 -3.95
C ALA A 131 -4.98 5.35 -5.19
N VAL A 132 -5.87 5.59 -6.16
CA VAL A 132 -5.57 6.37 -7.39
C VAL A 132 -5.13 7.80 -7.05
N SER A 133 -5.83 8.45 -6.12
CA SER A 133 -5.50 9.83 -5.70
C SER A 133 -4.14 9.91 -5.04
N SER A 134 -3.62 8.81 -4.48
CA SER A 134 -2.31 8.77 -3.84
C SER A 134 -1.17 8.50 -4.84
N SER A 135 -1.45 7.83 -5.96
CA SER A 135 -0.47 7.60 -7.02
C SER A 135 -0.02 8.90 -7.70
N ILE A 136 -0.92 9.88 -7.85
CA ILE A 136 -0.62 11.20 -8.45
C ILE A 136 0.41 12.01 -7.64
N PRO A 137 0.22 12.29 -6.34
CA PRO A 137 1.20 13.02 -5.54
C PRO A 137 2.48 12.20 -5.35
N PHE A 138 2.40 10.86 -5.24
CA PHE A 138 3.60 10.02 -5.26
C PHE A 138 4.44 10.30 -6.52
N TYR A 139 3.81 10.24 -7.69
CA TYR A 139 4.44 10.49 -8.99
C TYR A 139 5.02 11.90 -9.09
N LEU A 140 4.23 12.92 -8.72
CA LEU A 140 4.67 14.31 -8.79
C LEU A 140 5.87 14.56 -7.88
N VAL A 141 5.83 14.06 -6.63
CA VAL A 141 6.91 14.28 -5.65
C VAL A 141 8.18 13.57 -6.07
N THR A 142 8.11 12.29 -6.44
CA THR A 142 9.32 11.52 -6.79
C THR A 142 10.02 12.08 -8.03
N ASN A 143 9.28 12.39 -9.09
CA ASN A 143 9.85 12.98 -10.31
C ASN A 143 10.31 14.43 -10.10
N THR A 144 9.65 15.21 -9.24
CA THR A 144 10.12 16.57 -8.89
C THR A 144 11.41 16.52 -8.10
N ILE A 145 11.57 15.55 -7.21
CA ILE A 145 12.82 15.34 -6.46
C ILE A 145 13.94 14.88 -7.40
N ASP A 146 13.67 13.94 -8.30
CA ASP A 146 14.64 13.53 -9.33
C ASP A 146 15.05 14.70 -10.22
N TRP A 147 14.09 15.54 -10.62
CA TRP A 147 14.36 16.77 -11.36
C TRP A 147 15.14 17.81 -10.55
N TYR A 148 14.89 17.96 -9.24
CA TYR A 148 15.50 19.03 -8.45
C TYR A 148 16.91 18.67 -7.99
N PHE A 149 17.11 17.46 -7.48
CA PHE A 149 18.37 17.05 -6.87
C PHE A 149 19.40 16.50 -7.85
N ASP A 150 19.00 16.15 -9.09
CA ASP A 150 19.81 15.40 -10.07
C ASP A 150 20.38 14.11 -9.45
N ALA A 151 19.84 12.96 -9.83
CA ALA A 151 20.30 11.68 -9.31
C ALA A 151 21.83 11.55 -9.44
N PRO A 152 22.59 11.33 -8.34
CA PRO A 152 24.01 10.98 -8.41
C PRO A 152 24.11 9.53 -8.91
N ILE A 153 23.84 9.33 -10.19
CA ILE A 153 24.39 8.23 -10.96
C ILE A 153 25.89 8.55 -11.13
N PRO A 154 26.80 7.62 -11.47
CA PRO A 154 28.18 7.95 -11.84
C PRO A 154 28.30 8.80 -13.13
N LEU A 155 27.26 9.52 -13.51
CA LEU A 155 27.18 10.41 -14.64
C LEU A 155 27.49 11.83 -14.15
N SER A 156 28.59 12.39 -14.63
CA SER A 156 29.04 13.76 -14.38
C SER A 156 28.20 14.83 -15.10
N ILE A 157 26.93 14.54 -15.41
CA ILE A 157 26.04 15.39 -16.22
C ILE A 157 24.68 15.50 -15.53
N PRO A 158 24.13 16.71 -15.34
CA PRO A 158 22.78 16.89 -14.78
C PRO A 158 21.72 16.19 -15.66
N LEU A 159 20.84 15.40 -15.06
CA LEU A 159 19.84 14.59 -15.77
C LEU A 159 18.78 15.44 -16.46
N TYR A 160 18.42 16.57 -15.85
CA TYR A 160 17.39 17.47 -16.35
C TYR A 160 17.81 18.94 -16.26
N PRO A 161 17.48 19.77 -17.27
CA PRO A 161 17.61 21.23 -17.13
C PRO A 161 16.78 21.74 -15.95
N LYS A 162 17.33 22.64 -15.13
CA LYS A 162 16.62 23.29 -14.01
C LYS A 162 15.68 24.40 -14.50
N THR A 163 14.78 24.05 -15.40
CA THR A 163 13.79 24.93 -16.00
C THR A 163 12.41 24.27 -15.93
N PHE A 164 11.35 25.04 -16.17
CA PHE A 164 9.99 24.49 -16.25
C PHE A 164 9.87 23.39 -17.33
N ALA A 165 10.55 23.55 -18.47
CA ALA A 165 10.58 22.55 -19.53
C ALA A 165 11.29 21.26 -19.06
N GLY A 166 12.39 21.36 -18.32
CA GLY A 166 13.07 20.19 -17.74
C GLY A 166 12.25 19.49 -16.65
N TRP A 167 11.47 20.25 -15.87
CA TRP A 167 10.52 19.65 -14.92
C TRP A 167 9.39 18.91 -15.64
N LEU A 168 8.84 19.50 -16.71
CA LEU A 168 7.84 18.82 -17.54
C LEU A 168 8.41 17.58 -18.23
N GLN A 169 9.66 17.64 -18.69
CA GLN A 169 10.37 16.48 -19.22
C GLN A 169 10.47 15.36 -18.18
N ALA A 170 10.90 15.68 -16.95
CA ALA A 170 10.95 14.71 -15.85
C ALA A 170 9.57 14.11 -15.54
N LEU A 171 8.49 14.88 -15.69
CA LEU A 171 7.11 14.42 -15.51
C LEU A 171 6.48 13.71 -16.71
N THR A 172 7.19 13.55 -17.83
CA THR A 172 6.60 12.94 -19.04
C THR A 172 7.57 11.96 -19.70
N LEU A 173 8.55 12.50 -20.42
CA LEU A 173 9.47 11.76 -21.26
C LEU A 173 10.61 11.12 -20.47
N GLY A 174 10.90 11.61 -19.27
CA GLY A 174 12.05 11.18 -18.50
C GLY A 174 13.38 11.54 -19.16
N HIS A 175 14.45 10.86 -18.72
CA HIS A 175 15.78 11.05 -19.25
C HIS A 175 16.00 10.16 -20.49
N PRO A 176 16.64 10.67 -21.56
CA PRO A 176 16.99 9.85 -22.72
C PRO A 176 17.79 8.60 -22.34
N GLY A 177 17.43 7.44 -22.89
CA GLY A 177 18.03 6.15 -22.52
C GLY A 177 17.33 5.43 -21.38
N PHE A 178 16.35 6.07 -20.72
CA PHE A 178 15.45 5.46 -19.77
C PHE A 178 14.01 5.47 -20.29
N PRO A 179 13.13 4.66 -19.67
CA PRO A 179 11.72 4.66 -20.02
C PRO A 179 11.04 6.00 -19.73
N PRO A 180 10.04 6.40 -20.52
CA PRO A 180 9.22 7.56 -20.20
C PRO A 180 8.55 7.44 -18.84
N THR A 181 8.66 8.48 -18.02
CA THR A 181 8.17 8.48 -16.63
C THR A 181 6.64 8.42 -16.56
N TYR A 182 5.91 8.85 -17.59
CA TYR A 182 4.46 8.67 -17.63
C TYR A 182 4.03 7.19 -17.56
N LEU A 183 4.89 6.25 -18.01
CA LEU A 183 4.64 4.81 -17.87
C LEU A 183 4.66 4.39 -16.40
N PHE A 184 5.47 5.04 -15.57
CA PHE A 184 5.51 4.80 -14.13
C PHE A 184 4.19 5.19 -13.49
N LEU A 185 3.64 6.38 -13.82
CA LEU A 185 2.33 6.79 -13.32
C LEU A 185 1.25 5.80 -13.75
N ARG A 186 1.22 5.40 -15.03
CA ARG A 186 0.29 4.40 -15.55
C ARG A 186 0.37 3.12 -14.73
N ASN A 187 1.57 2.60 -14.54
CA ASN A 187 1.80 1.34 -13.85
C ASN A 187 1.43 1.43 -12.37
N THR A 188 1.79 2.52 -11.69
CA THR A 188 1.41 2.77 -10.29
C THR A 188 -0.11 2.82 -10.13
N VAL A 189 -0.84 3.55 -10.98
CA VAL A 189 -2.30 3.62 -10.92
C VAL A 189 -2.94 2.25 -11.16
N LEU A 190 -2.46 1.50 -12.17
CA LEU A 190 -2.98 0.16 -12.48
C LEU A 190 -2.71 -0.82 -11.34
N SER A 191 -1.49 -0.83 -10.79
CA SER A 191 -1.17 -1.69 -9.66
C SER A 191 -1.95 -1.29 -8.41
N ASP A 192 -2.11 0.02 -8.15
CA ASP A 192 -2.81 0.49 -6.97
C ASP A 192 -4.29 0.11 -6.97
N LEU A 193 -4.94 0.22 -8.14
CA LEU A 193 -6.30 -0.27 -8.33
C LEU A 193 -6.38 -1.79 -8.16
N LEU A 194 -5.49 -2.55 -8.80
CA LEU A 194 -5.51 -4.01 -8.77
C LEU A 194 -5.32 -4.55 -7.35
N PHE A 195 -4.27 -4.11 -6.66
CA PHE A 195 -3.89 -4.67 -5.36
C PHE A 195 -4.77 -4.17 -4.23
N THR A 196 -5.26 -2.92 -4.29
CA THR A 196 -6.30 -2.44 -3.37
C THR A 196 -7.60 -3.22 -3.57
N SER A 197 -8.01 -3.49 -4.81
CA SER A 197 -9.18 -4.33 -5.09
C SER A 197 -9.02 -5.74 -4.56
N LEU A 198 -7.85 -6.35 -4.77
CA LEU A 198 -7.54 -7.68 -4.25
C LEU A 198 -7.60 -7.70 -2.71
N PHE A 199 -7.03 -6.69 -2.05
CA PHE A 199 -7.11 -6.56 -0.59
C PHE A 199 -8.57 -6.53 -0.12
N LEU A 200 -9.37 -5.64 -0.71
CA LEU A 200 -10.78 -5.46 -0.33
C LEU A 200 -11.61 -6.72 -0.60
N LEU A 201 -11.34 -7.41 -1.70
CA LEU A 201 -12.00 -8.68 -2.04
C LEU A 201 -11.65 -9.76 -1.02
N THR A 202 -10.36 -9.94 -0.70
CA THR A 202 -9.95 -10.93 0.31
C THR A 202 -10.54 -10.58 1.68
N GLN A 203 -10.59 -9.31 2.04
CA GLN A 203 -11.26 -8.85 3.27
C GLN A 203 -12.75 -9.17 3.28
N ALA A 204 -13.44 -9.02 2.14
CA ALA A 204 -14.86 -9.35 2.03
C ALA A 204 -15.11 -10.86 2.13
N LEU A 205 -14.25 -11.69 1.54
CA LEU A 205 -14.34 -13.15 1.56
C LEU A 205 -14.00 -13.76 2.93
N LEU A 206 -13.02 -13.18 3.65
CA LEU A 206 -12.57 -13.69 4.95
C LEU A 206 -13.36 -13.12 6.14
N ARG A 207 -14.21 -12.11 5.92
CA ARG A 207 -15.11 -11.62 6.96
C ARG A 207 -16.11 -12.73 7.31
N PRO A 208 -16.17 -13.17 8.58
CA PRO A 208 -17.20 -14.11 9.01
C PRO A 208 -18.58 -13.51 8.69
N HIS A 209 -19.42 -14.26 7.96
CA HIS A 209 -20.84 -13.93 7.91
C HIS A 209 -21.32 -13.89 9.35
N ARG A 210 -21.75 -12.71 9.83
CA ARG A 210 -22.65 -12.69 10.99
C ARG A 210 -23.85 -13.48 10.54
N ALA A 211 -24.04 -14.67 11.10
CA ALA A 211 -25.27 -15.41 10.94
C ALA A 211 -26.39 -14.45 11.36
N SER A 212 -27.15 -13.96 10.38
CA SER A 212 -28.46 -13.38 10.58
C SER A 212 -29.36 -14.53 11.04
N SER A 213 -29.26 -14.87 12.31
CA SER A 213 -30.21 -15.73 13.00
C SER A 213 -30.70 -14.99 14.24
N ASP A 214 -31.30 -13.81 14.02
CA ASP A 214 -32.42 -13.42 14.86
C ASP A 214 -33.60 -14.26 14.36
N LEU A 215 -34.05 -15.13 15.25
CA LEU A 215 -34.88 -16.31 15.04
C LEU A 215 -36.22 -16.00 14.33
N PRO A 216 -36.73 -16.91 13.48
CA PRO A 216 -38.14 -16.92 13.10
C PRO A 216 -38.98 -17.20 14.36
N GLY A 217 -40.04 -16.40 14.54
CA GLY A 217 -40.90 -16.43 15.72
C GLY A 217 -41.35 -17.83 16.12
N GLN A 218 -41.30 -18.11 17.42
CA GLN A 218 -41.93 -19.27 18.02
C GLN A 218 -42.41 -18.96 19.45
N PHE A 219 -43.73 -19.06 19.59
CA PHE A 219 -44.54 -19.40 20.77
C PHE A 219 -44.89 -18.34 21.81
N THR A 220 -46.05 -17.73 21.55
CA THR A 220 -47.13 -17.50 22.53
C THR A 220 -47.16 -18.52 23.67
N HIS A 221 -47.19 -18.04 24.92
CA HIS A 221 -47.83 -18.76 26.03
C HIS A 221 -48.93 -17.86 26.63
N PRO A 222 -50.17 -18.36 26.78
CA PRO A 222 -51.18 -17.70 27.58
C PRO A 222 -51.03 -18.16 29.03
N THR A 223 -51.06 -17.23 29.97
CA THR A 223 -51.40 -17.55 31.37
C THR A 223 -52.29 -16.46 31.92
N VAL A 224 -53.53 -16.92 32.16
CA VAL A 224 -54.58 -16.51 33.12
C VAL A 224 -54.17 -15.48 34.15
#